data_AF-A0A1U7XZI0-F1
#
_entry.id   AF-A0A1U7XZI0-F1
#
_cell.length_a   1.000
_cell.length_b   1.000
_cell.length_c   1.000
_cell.angle_alpha   90.00
_cell.angle_beta   90.00
_cell.angle_gamma   90.00
#
_symmetry.space_group_name_H-M   'P 1'
#
loop_
_entity.id
_entity.type
_entity.pdbx_description
1 polymer ?
#
loop_
_entity_poly.entity_id
_entity_poly.type
_entity_poly.pdbx_seq_one_letter_code
_entity_poly.pdbx_strand_id
1 'polypeptide(L)'
;MVIMRVQQQQWLVQLNAYRYHATLDESINLKVLPSLKDKSGTSLLAEFLRIWTNYKAMLKCLGGFFLYLDKKCTDQKRSAPLKEIAFSCFQNGVCNDLLPKIFDAALLLISQDRREEPIDRSLLQGLSNFFVENDGPKKGTYYHMFEEKLLTDTSSCYARIASEWLHSYSSADYILKVERCLNDEKGRLSQFLYPSSVEKLLQVVHLKLIGEMTSQLIEKQKAENNLNSTRYQELLSRCANLNIG
;
A
#
# COMPACT_ATOMS: atom_id res chain seq x y z
N MET A 1 29.17 -48.15 6.31
CA MET A 1 28.24 -48.15 5.14
C MET A 1 26.95 -47.36 5.39
N VAL A 2 26.31 -47.44 6.56
CA VAL A 2 25.07 -46.70 6.89
C VAL A 2 25.29 -45.18 6.99
N ILE A 3 26.37 -44.73 7.63
CA ILE A 3 26.70 -43.29 7.79
C ILE A 3 26.93 -42.60 6.44
N MET A 4 27.61 -43.26 5.50
CA MET A 4 27.84 -42.73 4.15
C MET A 4 26.54 -42.57 3.35
N ARG A 5 25.58 -43.51 3.48
CA ARG A 5 24.27 -43.39 2.82
C ARG A 5 23.43 -42.25 3.40
N VAL A 6 23.47 -42.05 4.71
CA VAL A 6 22.78 -40.94 5.38
C VAL A 6 23.36 -39.59 4.95
N GLN A 7 24.70 -39.46 4.89
CA GLN A 7 25.36 -38.25 4.38
C GLN A 7 25.06 -37.99 2.90
N GLN A 8 25.01 -39.03 2.07
CA GLN A 8 24.69 -38.90 0.65
C GLN A 8 23.23 -38.48 0.41
N GLN A 9 22.26 -39.08 1.11
CA GLN A 9 20.85 -38.65 1.05
C GLN A 9 20.68 -37.22 1.55
N GLN A 10 21.43 -36.82 2.57
CA GLN A 10 21.40 -35.46 3.10
C GLN A 10 21.94 -34.43 2.11
N TRP A 11 23.05 -34.73 1.43
CA TRP A 11 23.61 -33.87 0.39
C TRP A 11 22.64 -33.69 -0.80
N LEU A 12 21.97 -34.76 -1.22
CA LEU A 12 20.99 -34.71 -2.32
C LEU A 12 19.78 -33.80 -2.00
N VAL A 13 19.28 -33.82 -0.76
CA VAL A 13 18.19 -32.95 -0.33
C VAL A 13 18.61 -31.48 -0.38
N GLN A 14 19.81 -31.16 0.10
CA GLN A 14 20.36 -29.79 0.05
C GLN A 14 20.59 -29.31 -1.38
N LEU A 15 21.16 -30.16 -2.23
CA LEU A 15 21.38 -29.84 -3.64
C LEU A 15 20.06 -29.56 -4.36
N ASN A 16 19.02 -30.35 -4.12
CA ASN A 16 17.72 -30.14 -4.76
C ASN A 16 17.02 -28.87 -4.26
N ALA A 17 17.13 -28.52 -2.97
CA ALA A 17 16.62 -27.25 -2.46
C ALA A 17 17.36 -26.05 -3.06
N TYR A 18 18.68 -26.14 -3.22
CA TYR A 18 19.49 -25.13 -3.90
C TYR A 18 19.09 -24.97 -5.38
N ARG A 19 18.91 -26.08 -6.11
CA ARG A 19 18.46 -26.04 -7.51
C ARG A 19 17.07 -25.43 -7.65
N TYR A 20 16.16 -25.76 -6.72
CA TYR A 20 14.82 -25.16 -6.68
C TYR A 20 14.89 -23.63 -6.53
N HIS A 21 15.70 -23.14 -5.59
CA HIS A 21 15.95 -21.71 -5.42
C HIS A 21 16.53 -21.07 -6.69
N ALA A 22 17.61 -21.64 -7.25
CA ALA A 22 18.28 -21.10 -8.43
C ALA A 22 17.34 -21.00 -9.64
N THR A 23 16.48 -21.99 -9.86
CA THR A 23 15.49 -21.96 -10.94
C THR A 23 14.41 -20.90 -10.73
N LEU A 24 13.97 -20.67 -9.49
CA LEU A 24 13.03 -19.59 -9.18
C LEU A 24 13.65 -18.21 -9.45
N ASP A 25 14.87 -17.97 -8.96
CA ASP A 25 15.61 -16.73 -9.21
C ASP A 25 15.83 -16.48 -10.71
N GLU A 26 16.25 -17.51 -11.45
CA GLU A 26 16.41 -17.41 -12.90
C GLU A 26 15.08 -17.05 -13.58
N SER A 27 13.96 -17.65 -13.15
CA SER A 27 12.65 -17.32 -13.70
C SER A 27 12.23 -15.88 -13.43
N ILE A 28 12.56 -15.34 -12.25
CA ILE A 28 12.29 -13.95 -11.88
C ILE A 28 13.12 -13.02 -12.77
N ASN A 29 14.42 -13.29 -12.89
CA ASN A 29 15.34 -12.45 -13.65
C ASN A 29 15.07 -12.48 -15.17
N LEU A 30 14.71 -13.63 -15.73
CA LEU A 30 14.54 -13.78 -17.18
C LEU A 30 13.12 -13.49 -17.67
N LYS A 31 12.10 -13.59 -16.81
CA LYS A 31 10.69 -13.43 -17.22
C LYS A 31 9.97 -12.30 -16.49
N VAL A 32 10.08 -12.24 -15.16
CA VAL A 32 9.35 -11.26 -14.35
C VAL A 32 9.91 -9.86 -14.53
N LEU A 33 11.20 -9.66 -14.24
CA LEU A 33 11.81 -8.33 -14.31
C LEU A 33 11.72 -7.68 -15.70
N PRO A 34 11.97 -8.39 -16.82
CA PRO A 34 11.82 -7.80 -18.15
C PRO A 34 10.39 -7.36 -18.45
N SER A 35 9.38 -8.14 -18.02
CA SER A 35 7.96 -7.81 -18.25
C SER A 35 7.46 -6.56 -17.50
N LEU A 36 8.19 -6.16 -16.46
CA LEU A 36 7.90 -4.98 -15.63
C LEU A 36 8.74 -3.75 -16.01
N LYS A 37 9.88 -3.94 -16.69
CA LYS A 37 10.88 -2.88 -16.94
C LYS A 37 10.33 -1.70 -17.74
N ASP A 38 9.51 -1.97 -18.74
CA ASP A 38 9.00 -0.95 -19.68
C ASP A 38 7.62 -0.39 -19.26
N LYS A 39 7.06 -0.84 -18.14
CA LYS A 39 5.73 -0.42 -17.66
C LYS A 39 5.84 0.66 -16.61
N SER A 40 4.86 1.56 -16.58
CA SER A 40 4.75 2.64 -15.59
C SER A 40 3.29 2.86 -15.16
N GLY A 41 3.12 3.53 -14.01
CA GLY A 41 1.81 3.89 -13.48
C GLY A 41 0.87 2.68 -13.33
N THR A 42 -0.39 2.86 -13.70
CA THR A 42 -1.45 1.85 -13.60
C THR A 42 -1.10 0.53 -14.30
N SER A 43 -0.45 0.59 -15.46
CA SER A 43 -0.06 -0.60 -16.23
C SER A 43 0.99 -1.45 -15.50
N LEU A 44 1.90 -0.80 -14.75
CA LEU A 44 2.90 -1.47 -13.93
C LEU A 44 2.23 -2.16 -12.74
N LEU A 45 1.34 -1.47 -12.04
CA LEU A 45 0.64 -2.02 -10.88
C LEU A 45 -0.23 -3.23 -11.28
N ALA A 46 -1.01 -3.12 -12.36
CA ALA A 46 -1.82 -4.21 -12.87
C ALA A 46 -0.98 -5.42 -13.26
N GLU A 47 0.14 -5.20 -13.96
CA GLU A 47 1.04 -6.28 -14.34
C GLU A 47 1.70 -6.95 -13.14
N PHE A 48 2.15 -6.16 -12.16
CA PHE A 48 2.73 -6.67 -10.93
C PHE A 48 1.77 -7.59 -10.20
N LEU A 49 0.51 -7.18 -10.01
CA LEU A 49 -0.51 -8.00 -9.34
C LEU A 49 -0.86 -9.27 -10.13
N ARG A 50 -0.87 -9.17 -11.47
CA ARG A 50 -1.06 -10.33 -12.36
C ARG A 50 0.08 -11.33 -12.20
N ILE A 51 1.33 -10.86 -12.21
CA ILE A 51 2.52 -11.70 -12.01
C ILE A 51 2.49 -12.33 -10.62
N TRP A 52 2.16 -11.57 -9.58
CA TRP A 52 2.04 -12.10 -8.22
C TRP A 52 1.00 -13.23 -8.15
N THR A 53 -0.17 -13.04 -8.77
CA THR A 53 -1.22 -14.06 -8.83
C THR A 53 -0.75 -15.32 -9.55
N ASN A 54 -0.08 -15.18 -10.69
CA ASN A 54 0.50 -16.30 -11.44
C ASN A 54 1.59 -17.01 -10.65
N TYR A 55 2.44 -16.25 -9.95
CA TYR A 55 3.49 -16.79 -9.10
C TYR A 55 2.89 -17.63 -7.97
N LYS A 56 1.85 -17.13 -7.28
CA LYS A 56 1.12 -17.91 -6.25
C LYS A 56 0.52 -19.20 -6.81
N ALA A 57 -0.09 -19.15 -7.99
CA ALA A 57 -0.64 -20.34 -8.64
C ALA A 57 0.46 -21.37 -8.95
N MET A 58 1.59 -20.91 -9.48
CA MET A 58 2.78 -21.74 -9.72
C MET A 58 3.29 -22.36 -8.42
N LEU A 59 3.41 -21.59 -7.33
CA LEU A 59 3.86 -22.11 -6.03
C LEU A 59 2.93 -23.18 -5.47
N LYS A 60 1.60 -23.02 -5.64
CA LYS A 60 0.63 -24.05 -5.23
C LYS A 60 0.84 -25.35 -6.00
N CYS A 61 1.09 -25.27 -7.30
CA CYS A 61 1.41 -26.44 -8.14
C CYS A 61 2.73 -27.09 -7.72
N LEU A 62 3.80 -26.28 -7.56
CA LEU A 62 5.13 -26.76 -7.16
C LEU A 62 5.10 -27.41 -5.78
N GLY A 63 4.34 -26.87 -4.82
CA GLY A 63 4.16 -27.48 -3.50
C GLY A 63 3.56 -28.89 -3.57
N GLY A 64 2.68 -29.16 -4.55
CA GLY A 64 2.15 -30.50 -4.80
C GLY A 64 3.22 -31.45 -5.36
N PHE A 65 3.98 -31.02 -6.37
CA PHE A 65 5.03 -31.83 -6.98
C PHE A 65 6.20 -32.12 -6.04
N PHE A 66 6.56 -31.16 -5.19
CA PHE A 66 7.72 -31.22 -4.30
C PHE A 66 7.38 -31.58 -2.86
N LEU A 67 6.18 -32.12 -2.59
CA LEU A 67 5.73 -32.49 -1.24
C LEU A 67 6.74 -33.38 -0.49
N TYR A 68 7.36 -34.32 -1.21
CA TYR A 68 8.40 -35.19 -0.63
C TYR A 68 9.64 -34.40 -0.20
N LEU A 69 10.12 -33.48 -1.05
CA LEU A 69 11.27 -32.64 -0.74
C LEU A 69 10.96 -31.69 0.41
N ASP A 70 9.79 -31.04 0.39
CA ASP A 70 9.36 -30.09 1.41
C ASP A 70 9.27 -30.75 2.80
N LYS A 71 8.69 -31.95 2.87
CA LYS A 71 8.66 -32.76 4.10
C LYS A 71 10.06 -33.09 4.59
N LYS A 72 10.97 -33.50 3.71
CA LYS A 72 12.36 -33.85 4.08
C LYS A 72 13.20 -32.64 4.50
N CYS A 73 12.99 -31.48 3.90
CA CYS A 73 13.63 -30.22 4.31
C CYS A 73 13.18 -29.81 5.71
N THR A 74 11.88 -29.93 6.00
CA THR A 74 11.27 -29.56 7.28
C THR A 74 11.65 -30.53 8.41
N ASP A 75 11.56 -31.85 8.16
CA ASP A 75 11.89 -32.90 9.14
C ASP A 75 13.35 -32.81 9.62
N GLN A 76 14.27 -32.35 8.74
CA GLN A 76 15.68 -32.21 9.07
C GLN A 76 16.02 -30.90 9.79
N LYS A 77 15.07 -29.96 9.97
CA LYS A 77 15.27 -28.62 10.59
C LYS A 77 16.46 -27.82 10.04
N ARG A 78 16.87 -28.07 8.79
CA ARG A 78 18.08 -27.45 8.20
C ARG A 78 17.79 -26.36 7.18
N SER A 79 16.55 -26.24 6.71
CA SER A 79 16.16 -25.22 5.72
C SER A 79 14.72 -24.79 5.95
N ALA A 80 14.41 -23.56 5.56
CA ALA A 80 13.04 -23.08 5.52
C ALA A 80 12.19 -23.97 4.58
N PRO A 81 10.89 -24.15 4.84
CA PRO A 81 9.96 -24.76 3.90
C PRO A 81 10.15 -24.20 2.49
N LEU A 82 10.00 -25.03 1.45
CA LEU A 82 10.18 -24.61 0.06
C LEU A 82 9.27 -23.44 -0.32
N LYS A 83 8.10 -23.36 0.34
CA LYS A 83 7.20 -22.21 0.25
C LYS A 83 7.90 -20.92 0.73
N GLU A 84 8.49 -20.91 1.91
CA GLU A 84 9.19 -19.73 2.45
C GLU A 84 10.38 -19.31 1.58
N ILE A 85 11.13 -20.28 1.05
CA ILE A 85 12.21 -20.03 0.09
C ILE A 85 11.67 -19.30 -1.14
N ALA A 86 10.56 -19.79 -1.71
CA ALA A 86 9.98 -19.21 -2.90
C ALA A 86 9.39 -17.81 -2.67
N PHE A 87 8.80 -17.54 -1.51
CA PHE A 87 8.38 -16.20 -1.12
C PHE A 87 9.58 -15.25 -1.02
N SER A 88 10.66 -15.70 -0.36
CA SER A 88 11.90 -14.92 -0.22
C SER A 88 12.54 -14.59 -1.59
N CYS A 89 12.56 -15.54 -2.54
CA CYS A 89 13.07 -15.29 -3.89
C CYS A 89 12.30 -14.16 -4.58
N PHE A 90 10.96 -14.17 -4.50
CA PHE A 90 10.13 -13.12 -5.09
C PHE A 90 10.35 -11.77 -4.43
N GLN A 91 10.39 -11.74 -3.09
CA GLN A 91 10.62 -10.51 -2.33
C GLN A 91 11.99 -9.89 -2.67
N ASN A 92 13.05 -10.69 -2.63
CA ASN A 92 14.40 -10.21 -2.89
C ASN A 92 14.60 -9.79 -4.35
N GLY A 93 14.05 -10.56 -5.29
CA GLY A 93 14.24 -10.33 -6.72
C GLY A 93 13.33 -9.26 -7.32
N VAL A 94 12.12 -9.08 -6.81
CA VAL A 94 11.11 -8.18 -7.39
C VAL A 94 10.87 -6.96 -6.50
N CYS A 95 10.64 -7.16 -5.20
CA CYS A 95 10.16 -6.08 -4.34
C CYS A 95 11.23 -5.01 -4.08
N ASN A 96 12.50 -5.39 -3.93
CA ASN A 96 13.57 -4.45 -3.58
C ASN A 96 13.68 -3.26 -4.57
N ASP A 97 13.58 -3.53 -5.87
CA ASP A 97 13.75 -2.49 -6.90
C ASP A 97 12.44 -1.89 -7.40
N LEU A 98 11.34 -2.67 -7.37
CA LEU A 98 10.06 -2.23 -7.95
C LEU A 98 9.11 -1.61 -6.94
N LEU A 99 9.22 -1.88 -5.64
CA LEU A 99 8.29 -1.33 -4.65
C LEU A 99 8.17 0.20 -4.70
N PRO A 100 9.26 0.98 -4.83
CA PRO A 100 9.15 2.44 -4.94
C PRO A 100 8.27 2.88 -6.12
N LYS A 101 8.44 2.24 -7.28
CA LYS A 101 7.66 2.52 -8.51
C LYS A 101 6.21 2.06 -8.39
N ILE A 102 5.98 0.94 -7.72
CA ILE A 102 4.63 0.43 -7.41
C ILE A 102 3.92 1.40 -6.47
N PHE A 103 4.62 1.94 -5.46
CA PHE A 103 4.06 2.96 -4.58
C PHE A 103 3.74 4.24 -5.35
N ASP A 104 4.63 4.70 -6.23
CA ASP A 104 4.36 5.87 -7.08
C ASP A 104 3.11 5.66 -7.97
N ALA A 105 2.96 4.47 -8.56
CA ALA A 105 1.79 4.12 -9.34
C ALA A 105 0.50 4.11 -8.50
N ALA A 106 0.55 3.58 -7.27
CA ALA A 106 -0.59 3.58 -6.36
C ALA A 106 -0.97 4.99 -5.89
N LEU A 107 0.02 5.84 -5.56
CA LEU A 107 -0.21 7.24 -5.20
C LEU A 107 -0.81 8.03 -6.35
N LEU A 108 -0.34 7.79 -7.58
CA LEU A 108 -0.92 8.38 -8.77
C LEU A 108 -2.41 7.99 -8.91
N LEU A 109 -2.74 6.70 -8.75
CA LEU A 109 -4.14 6.25 -8.80
C LEU A 109 -5.01 6.89 -7.72
N ILE A 110 -4.51 7.02 -6.48
CA ILE A 110 -5.23 7.69 -5.39
C ILE A 110 -5.42 9.18 -5.73
N SER A 111 -4.40 9.83 -6.30
CA SER A 111 -4.48 11.21 -6.75
C SER A 111 -5.50 11.40 -7.88
N GLN A 112 -5.62 10.45 -8.80
CA GLN A 112 -6.65 10.43 -9.84
C GLN A 112 -8.06 10.24 -9.24
N ASP A 113 -8.23 9.32 -8.29
CA ASP A 113 -9.50 9.11 -7.57
C ASP A 113 -9.94 10.35 -6.78
N ARG A 114 -8.98 11.09 -6.22
CA ARG A 114 -9.21 12.40 -5.55
C ARG A 114 -9.72 13.46 -6.51
N ARG A 115 -9.39 13.37 -7.80
CA ARG A 115 -9.89 14.25 -8.87
C ARG A 115 -11.17 13.74 -9.52
N GLU A 116 -11.79 12.69 -8.95
CA GLU A 116 -12.99 12.04 -9.50
C GLU A 116 -12.77 11.45 -10.90
N GLU A 117 -11.51 11.15 -11.26
CA GLU A 117 -11.20 10.42 -12.49
C GLU A 117 -11.62 8.95 -12.35
N PRO A 118 -12.14 8.32 -13.42
CA PRO A 118 -12.48 6.91 -13.38
C PRO A 118 -11.22 6.06 -13.23
N ILE A 119 -11.10 5.36 -12.10
CA ILE A 119 -9.98 4.46 -11.81
C ILE A 119 -10.47 3.04 -11.50
N ASP A 120 -9.57 2.08 -11.69
CA ASP A 120 -9.78 0.71 -11.22
C ASP A 120 -9.30 0.56 -9.77
N ARG A 121 -10.23 0.71 -8.82
CA ARG A 121 -9.98 0.55 -7.37
C ARG A 121 -9.58 -0.88 -6.99
N SER A 122 -9.84 -1.88 -7.83
CA SER A 122 -9.45 -3.27 -7.55
C SER A 122 -7.92 -3.43 -7.51
N LEU A 123 -7.18 -2.56 -8.20
CA LEU A 123 -5.72 -2.52 -8.14
C LEU A 123 -5.20 -2.09 -6.77
N LEU A 124 -5.82 -1.09 -6.15
CA LEU A 124 -5.47 -0.66 -4.79
C LEU A 124 -5.80 -1.74 -3.77
N GLN A 125 -6.96 -2.39 -3.91
CA GLN A 125 -7.33 -3.52 -3.06
C GLN A 125 -6.37 -4.72 -3.25
N GLY A 126 -5.97 -5.01 -4.49
CA GLY A 126 -4.99 -6.04 -4.80
C GLY A 126 -3.62 -5.77 -4.17
N LEU A 127 -3.19 -4.50 -4.16
CA LEU A 127 -1.96 -4.08 -3.50
C LEU A 127 -2.05 -4.25 -1.97
N SER A 128 -3.18 -3.90 -1.36
CA SER A 128 -3.39 -4.11 0.08
C SER A 128 -3.39 -5.59 0.45
N ASN A 129 -4.01 -6.44 -0.37
CA ASN A 129 -3.94 -7.89 -0.20
C ASN A 129 -2.50 -8.41 -0.35
N PHE A 130 -1.73 -7.85 -1.29
CA PHE A 130 -0.31 -8.18 -1.44
C PHE A 130 0.47 -7.88 -0.15
N PHE A 131 0.23 -6.74 0.51
CA PHE A 131 0.86 -6.44 1.80
C PHE A 131 0.48 -7.41 2.91
N VAL A 132 -0.82 -7.75 3.05
CA VAL A 132 -1.30 -8.76 4.02
C VAL A 132 -0.56 -10.10 3.84
N GLU A 133 -0.34 -10.50 2.59
CA GLU A 133 0.27 -11.79 2.25
C GLU A 133 1.80 -11.81 2.41
N ASN A 134 2.47 -10.66 2.26
CA ASN A 134 3.94 -10.59 2.16
C ASN A 134 4.61 -9.91 3.36
N ASP A 135 3.89 -9.15 4.16
CA ASP A 135 4.43 -8.63 5.42
C ASP A 135 4.66 -9.82 6.37
N GLY A 136 5.93 -10.17 6.55
CA GLY A 136 6.36 -11.32 7.36
C GLY A 136 6.05 -11.18 8.86
N PRO A 137 6.66 -12.01 9.73
CA PRO A 137 6.39 -12.00 11.18
C PRO A 137 6.72 -10.67 11.85
N LYS A 138 7.66 -9.90 11.27
CA LYS A 138 7.78 -8.45 11.51
C LYS A 138 6.71 -7.75 10.68
N LYS A 139 5.49 -7.71 11.21
CA LYS A 139 4.33 -7.08 10.56
C LYS A 139 4.69 -5.68 10.07
N GLY A 140 4.37 -5.41 8.81
CA GLY A 140 4.20 -4.05 8.30
C GLY A 140 5.42 -3.39 7.69
N THR A 141 6.47 -4.09 7.23
CA THR A 141 7.60 -3.36 6.63
C THR A 141 7.19 -2.69 5.31
N TYR A 142 6.55 -3.43 4.39
CA TYR A 142 6.14 -2.85 3.12
C TYR A 142 4.91 -1.96 3.27
N TYR A 143 3.95 -2.38 4.07
CA TYR A 143 2.77 -1.57 4.35
C TYR A 143 3.14 -0.24 5.04
N HIS A 144 4.03 -0.25 6.03
CA HIS A 144 4.46 0.97 6.72
C HIS A 144 5.19 1.92 5.78
N MET A 145 6.10 1.42 4.94
CA MET A 145 6.77 2.25 3.93
C MET A 145 5.77 2.89 2.97
N PHE A 146 4.74 2.14 2.56
CA PHE A 146 3.65 2.69 1.74
C PHE A 146 2.80 3.72 2.52
N GLU A 147 2.44 3.42 3.77
CA GLU A 147 1.67 4.29 4.66
C GLU A 147 2.39 5.63 4.87
N GLU A 148 3.69 5.62 5.16
CA GLU A 148 4.51 6.84 5.32
C GLU A 148 4.53 7.69 4.05
N LYS A 149 4.71 7.05 2.89
CA LYS A 149 4.70 7.76 1.60
C LYS A 149 3.34 8.35 1.28
N LEU A 150 2.27 7.61 1.59
CA LEU A 150 0.89 8.07 1.40
C LEU A 150 0.52 9.21 2.35
N LEU A 151 0.94 9.17 3.62
CA LEU A 151 0.75 10.27 4.57
C LEU A 151 1.44 11.55 4.08
N THR A 152 2.67 11.41 3.56
CA THR A 152 3.44 12.52 3.00
C THR A 152 2.75 13.13 1.77
N ASP A 153 2.35 12.29 0.80
CA ASP A 153 1.62 12.74 -0.40
C ASP A 153 0.29 13.42 -0.04
N THR A 154 -0.46 12.83 0.88
CA THR A 154 -1.75 13.35 1.36
C THR A 154 -1.58 14.73 2.00
N SER A 155 -0.57 14.88 2.86
CA SER A 155 -0.21 16.16 3.49
C SER A 155 0.08 17.24 2.43
N SER A 156 0.90 16.94 1.42
CA SER A 156 1.22 17.89 0.35
C SER A 156 0.02 18.21 -0.54
N CYS A 157 -0.80 17.22 -0.87
CA CYS A 157 -2.01 17.39 -1.67
C CYS A 157 -3.00 18.33 -0.98
N TYR A 158 -3.31 18.06 0.29
CA TYR A 158 -4.30 18.84 1.03
C TYR A 158 -3.80 20.22 1.46
N ALA A 159 -2.49 20.41 1.65
CA ALA A 159 -1.92 21.75 1.81
C ALA A 159 -2.18 22.63 0.58
N ARG A 160 -2.00 22.08 -0.63
CA ARG A 160 -2.30 22.79 -1.89
C ARG A 160 -3.78 23.09 -2.04
N ILE A 161 -4.64 22.10 -1.78
CA ILE A 161 -6.10 22.26 -1.83
C ILE A 161 -6.57 23.33 -0.83
N ALA A 162 -6.05 23.32 0.39
CA ALA A 162 -6.37 24.31 1.42
C ALA A 162 -6.07 25.73 0.95
N SER A 163 -4.88 25.98 0.44
CA SER A 163 -4.48 27.30 -0.07
C SER A 163 -5.35 27.76 -1.24
N GLU A 164 -5.65 26.87 -2.20
CA GLU A 164 -6.51 27.16 -3.35
C GLU A 164 -7.93 27.52 -2.90
N TRP A 165 -8.50 26.74 -1.98
CA TRP A 165 -9.85 26.94 -1.49
C TRP A 165 -9.98 28.20 -0.66
N LEU A 166 -8.98 28.53 0.17
CA LEU A 166 -8.98 29.72 0.99
C LEU A 166 -9.03 31.00 0.12
N HIS A 167 -8.36 30.98 -1.03
CA HIS A 167 -8.42 32.08 -1.99
C HIS A 167 -9.76 32.12 -2.73
N SER A 168 -10.29 30.95 -3.12
CA SER A 168 -11.40 30.85 -4.07
C SER A 168 -12.81 30.91 -3.46
N TYR A 169 -12.96 30.57 -2.18
CA TYR A 169 -14.27 30.44 -1.52
C TYR A 169 -14.44 31.44 -0.37
N SER A 170 -15.69 31.67 0.05
CA SER A 170 -16.00 32.35 1.31
C SER A 170 -15.61 31.49 2.52
N SER A 171 -15.48 32.08 3.70
CA SER A 171 -15.17 31.30 4.93
C SER A 171 -16.24 30.23 5.24
N ALA A 172 -17.53 30.51 4.99
CA ALA A 172 -18.62 29.56 5.17
C ALA A 172 -18.60 28.41 4.14
N ASP A 173 -18.40 28.72 2.86
CA ASP A 173 -18.33 27.71 1.80
C ASP A 173 -17.09 26.82 1.93
N TYR A 174 -15.98 27.39 2.40
CA TYR A 174 -14.76 26.65 2.71
C TYR A 174 -15.04 25.54 3.72
N ILE A 175 -15.65 25.86 4.87
CA ILE A 175 -15.92 24.86 5.91
C ILE A 175 -16.91 23.78 5.42
N LEU A 176 -17.94 24.16 4.65
CA LEU A 176 -18.86 23.19 4.04
C LEU A 176 -18.14 22.23 3.09
N LYS A 177 -17.16 22.72 2.32
CA LYS A 177 -16.32 21.88 1.46
C LYS A 177 -15.41 20.96 2.26
N VAL A 178 -14.82 21.45 3.35
CA VAL A 178 -13.97 20.62 4.22
C VAL A 178 -14.76 19.44 4.79
N GLU A 179 -15.97 19.66 5.29
CA GLU A 179 -16.82 18.59 5.83
C GLU A 179 -17.12 17.51 4.78
N ARG A 180 -17.52 17.91 3.57
CA ARG A 180 -17.75 16.95 2.47
C ARG A 180 -16.48 16.19 2.13
N CYS A 181 -15.38 16.92 2.00
CA CYS A 181 -14.08 16.35 1.65
C CYS A 181 -13.59 15.29 2.66
N LEU A 182 -13.77 15.53 3.96
CA LEU A 182 -13.40 14.56 4.99
C LEU A 182 -14.25 13.28 4.91
N ASN A 183 -15.56 13.41 4.62
CA ASN A 183 -16.44 12.26 4.43
C ASN A 183 -16.10 11.48 3.15
N ASP A 184 -15.84 12.18 2.06
CA ASP A 184 -15.47 11.57 0.78
C ASP A 184 -14.13 10.85 0.87
N GLU A 185 -13.14 11.47 1.53
CA GLU A 185 -11.82 10.86 1.75
C GLU A 185 -11.93 9.65 2.68
N LYS A 186 -12.75 9.69 3.74
CA LYS A 186 -13.02 8.52 4.59
C LYS A 186 -13.61 7.38 3.77
N GLY A 187 -14.67 7.66 3.01
CA GLY A 187 -15.34 6.66 2.16
C GLY A 187 -14.44 6.09 1.07
N ARG A 188 -13.53 6.90 0.51
CA ARG A 188 -12.52 6.49 -0.47
C ARG A 188 -11.51 5.54 0.16
N LEU A 189 -10.81 5.99 1.20
CA LEU A 189 -9.69 5.26 1.80
C LEU A 189 -10.13 3.96 2.49
N SER A 190 -11.32 3.93 3.08
CA SER A 190 -11.88 2.72 3.72
C SER A 190 -12.12 1.55 2.75
N GLN A 191 -12.11 1.78 1.43
CA GLN A 191 -12.28 0.70 0.46
C GLN A 191 -11.02 -0.16 0.29
N PHE A 192 -9.84 0.37 0.63
CA PHE A 192 -8.58 -0.32 0.35
C PHE A 192 -7.53 -0.21 1.45
N LEU A 193 -7.67 0.64 2.47
CA LEU A 193 -6.69 0.75 3.57
C LEU A 193 -7.20 0.13 4.88
N TYR A 194 -6.27 -0.17 5.78
CA TYR A 194 -6.65 -0.56 7.14
C TYR A 194 -7.30 0.61 7.89
N PRO A 195 -8.27 0.34 8.78
CA PRO A 195 -8.93 1.37 9.58
C PRO A 195 -7.97 2.31 10.30
N SER A 196 -6.88 1.79 10.88
CA SER A 196 -5.85 2.59 11.56
C SER A 196 -5.15 3.58 10.64
N SER A 197 -4.95 3.22 9.37
CA SER A 197 -4.31 4.11 8.39
C SER A 197 -5.28 5.16 7.87
N VAL A 198 -6.56 4.78 7.73
CA VAL A 198 -7.64 5.73 7.40
C VAL A 198 -7.73 6.80 8.47
N GLU A 199 -7.74 6.43 9.75
CA GLU A 199 -7.72 7.37 10.87
C GLU A 199 -6.53 8.33 10.78
N LYS A 200 -5.30 7.81 10.67
CA LYS A 200 -4.09 8.66 10.53
C LYS A 200 -4.18 9.62 9.34
N LEU A 201 -4.63 9.14 8.19
CA LEU A 201 -4.76 9.97 6.99
C LEU A 201 -5.80 11.07 7.18
N LEU A 202 -6.95 10.75 7.78
CA LEU A 202 -7.99 11.74 8.08
C LEU A 202 -7.49 12.79 9.09
N GLN A 203 -6.67 12.40 10.08
CA GLN A 203 -6.03 13.36 10.99
C GLN A 203 -5.12 14.33 10.21
N VAL A 204 -4.34 13.84 9.24
CA VAL A 204 -3.51 14.68 8.36
C VAL A 204 -4.38 15.61 7.51
N VAL A 205 -5.45 15.10 6.89
CA VAL A 205 -6.36 15.93 6.08
C VAL A 205 -6.99 17.03 6.93
N HIS A 206 -7.49 16.68 8.12
CA HIS A 206 -8.09 17.63 9.05
C HIS A 206 -7.09 18.70 9.51
N LEU A 207 -5.86 18.29 9.86
CA LEU A 207 -4.79 19.22 10.23
C LEU A 207 -4.49 20.21 9.10
N LYS A 208 -4.38 19.74 7.86
CA LYS A 208 -4.08 20.59 6.70
C LYS A 208 -5.21 21.53 6.32
N LEU A 209 -6.45 21.06 6.35
CA LEU A 209 -7.61 21.85 5.93
C LEU A 209 -8.11 22.82 7.01
N ILE A 210 -7.98 22.46 8.29
CA ILE A 210 -8.52 23.26 9.41
C ILE A 210 -7.41 23.75 10.31
N GLY A 211 -6.61 22.83 10.88
CA GLY A 211 -5.62 23.17 11.89
C GLY A 211 -4.66 24.28 11.44
N GLU A 212 -4.04 24.11 10.28
CA GLU A 212 -3.08 25.08 9.72
C GLU A 212 -3.75 26.33 9.13
N MET A 213 -5.02 26.24 8.74
CA MET A 213 -5.76 27.34 8.11
C MET A 213 -6.57 28.20 9.10
N THR A 214 -6.65 27.79 10.37
CA THR A 214 -7.55 28.39 11.37
C THR A 214 -7.38 29.91 11.48
N SER A 215 -6.14 30.41 11.63
CA SER A 215 -5.88 31.84 11.78
C SER A 215 -6.33 32.63 10.54
N GLN A 216 -6.03 32.12 9.34
CA GLN A 216 -6.39 32.77 8.08
C GLN A 216 -7.91 32.77 7.85
N LEU A 217 -8.59 31.70 8.24
CA LEU A 217 -10.05 31.60 8.16
C LEU A 217 -10.75 32.60 9.09
N ILE A 218 -10.22 32.81 10.30
CA ILE A 218 -10.77 33.80 11.25
C ILE A 218 -10.59 35.23 10.71
N GLU A 219 -9.42 35.56 10.16
CA GLU A 219 -9.17 36.87 9.56
C GLU A 219 -10.08 37.13 8.36
N LYS A 220 -10.19 36.14 7.47
CA LYS A 220 -11.08 36.18 6.31
C LYS A 220 -12.55 36.33 6.72
N GLN A 221 -13.00 35.58 7.73
CA GLN A 221 -14.36 35.69 8.25
C GLN A 221 -14.66 37.09 8.80
N LYS A 222 -13.71 37.70 9.55
CA LYS A 222 -13.85 39.07 10.06
C LYS A 222 -13.95 40.09 8.92
N ALA A 223 -13.14 39.93 7.87
CA ALA A 223 -13.18 40.78 6.69
C ALA A 223 -14.51 40.64 5.91
N GLU A 224 -15.11 39.44 5.91
CA GLU A 224 -16.37 39.14 5.24
C GLU A 224 -17.62 39.66 5.96
N ASN A 225 -17.51 40.28 7.16
CA ASN A 225 -18.64 40.84 7.93
C ASN A 225 -19.86 39.89 8.06
N ASN A 226 -19.61 38.58 8.18
CA ASN A 226 -20.67 37.58 8.08
C ASN A 226 -21.60 37.60 9.32
N LEU A 227 -22.85 38.03 9.13
CA LEU A 227 -23.95 38.04 10.13
C LEU A 227 -24.35 36.64 10.66
N ASN A 228 -23.81 35.56 10.10
CA ASN A 228 -24.12 34.17 10.47
C ASN A 228 -23.03 33.51 11.33
N SER A 229 -22.53 34.24 12.34
CA SER A 229 -21.53 33.73 13.30
C SER A 229 -21.93 32.38 13.90
N THR A 230 -23.21 32.18 14.23
CA THR A 230 -23.71 30.94 14.84
C THR A 230 -23.59 29.72 13.93
N ARG A 231 -23.97 29.82 12.65
CA ARG A 231 -23.88 28.71 11.68
C ARG A 231 -22.44 28.33 11.36
N TYR A 232 -21.53 29.31 11.34
CA TYR A 232 -20.11 29.07 11.14
C TYR A 232 -19.48 28.35 12.35
N GLN A 233 -19.84 28.76 13.58
CA GLN A 233 -19.37 28.10 14.80
C GLN A 233 -19.90 26.65 14.92
N GLU A 234 -21.15 26.39 14.51
CA GLU A 234 -21.69 25.02 14.44
C GLU A 234 -20.92 24.15 13.44
N LEU A 235 -20.59 24.69 12.26
CA LEU A 235 -19.84 23.97 11.23
C LEU A 235 -18.39 23.69 11.66
N LEU A 236 -17.73 24.66 12.31
CA LEU A 236 -16.41 24.44 12.92
C LEU A 236 -16.47 23.38 14.02
N SER A 237 -17.48 23.43 14.88
CA SER A 237 -17.67 22.44 15.94
C SER A 237 -17.89 21.04 15.36
N ARG A 238 -18.69 20.91 14.30
CA ARG A 238 -18.86 19.62 13.59
C ARG A 238 -17.57 19.11 13.01
N CYS A 239 -16.75 19.98 12.42
CA CYS A 239 -15.46 19.55 11.87
C CYS A 239 -14.47 19.14 12.96
N ALA A 240 -14.42 19.87 14.08
CA ALA A 240 -13.60 19.52 15.24
C ALA A 240 -14.06 18.24 15.94
N ASN A 241 -15.36 17.95 15.89
CA ASN A 241 -15.99 16.77 16.48
C ASN A 241 -16.17 15.61 15.49
N LEU A 242 -15.69 15.72 14.24
CA LEU A 242 -15.64 14.58 13.34
C LEU A 242 -14.81 13.52 14.03
N ASN A 243 -15.46 12.46 14.48
CA ASN A 243 -14.82 11.40 15.24
C ASN A 243 -13.81 10.74 14.28
N ILE A 244 -12.54 11.08 14.46
CA ILE A 244 -11.44 10.58 13.64
C ILE A 244 -11.06 9.15 14.06
N GLY A 245 -11.74 8.59 15.06
CA GLY A 245 -11.67 7.18 15.45
C GLY A 245 -12.36 6.21 14.49
#